data_AF-W3WLQ1-F1
#
_entry.id   AF-W3WLQ1-F1
#
_cell.length_a   1.000
_cell.length_b   1.000
_cell.length_c   1.000
_cell.angle_alpha   90.00
_cell.angle_beta   90.00
_cell.angle_gamma   90.00
#
_symmetry.space_group_name_H-M   'P 1'
#
loop_
_entity.id
_entity.type
_entity.pdbx_description
1 polymer ?
#
loop_
_entity_poly.entity_id
_entity_poly.type
_entity_poly.pdbx_seq_one_letter_code
_entity_poly.pdbx_strand_id
1 'polypeptide(L)'
;MRNVAVAGGTGRLGLTIVKALKQSEHNVIVLSRRSSPNPRVAPTIHVDYSNVESLQKVLHDHNIDTVISTMSLFTEAEGVAQLNLIAAAENCQNTQRFVPSEWSIPLRKDHVDSLPSLQARLQAVEALKRSGLEFTLFYPGWFMDFYGLPHIESEMGPFPFAVDIENKAAVIPGSGNVPVVFTYTPDIAKMVVASLDLEKWPEHSYIIGDKMTFNELLALVEEVKGSVCYTLFSVTFHDAFSNQFDTSQTGGKFSVSYNTIAEMKSGKIVELPAQKECYNDENGKENFQKLVVAYAVYVEAGDFDFPAAATLNATLPDVRTMSVKEFLYNAWGSK
;
A
#
# COMPACT_ATOMS: atom_id res chain seq x y z
N MET A 1 13.09 -19.35 -10.95
CA MET A 1 14.16 -18.41 -10.49
C MET A 1 14.29 -17.27 -11.49
N ARG A 2 14.26 -16.03 -11.00
CA ARG A 2 14.34 -14.78 -11.79
C ARG A 2 15.37 -13.86 -11.16
N ASN A 3 16.00 -12.99 -11.95
CA ASN A 3 16.88 -11.93 -11.44
C ASN A 3 16.09 -10.61 -11.43
N VAL A 4 15.83 -10.09 -10.24
CA VAL A 4 14.94 -8.96 -10.01
C VAL A 4 15.73 -7.73 -9.57
N ALA A 5 15.50 -6.61 -10.23
CA ALA A 5 15.96 -5.30 -9.75
C ALA A 5 14.80 -4.51 -9.16
N VAL A 6 14.94 -4.04 -7.92
CA VAL A 6 13.93 -3.20 -7.26
C VAL A 6 14.40 -1.74 -7.20
N ALA A 7 13.80 -0.89 -8.01
CA ALA A 7 14.03 0.56 -7.98
C ALA A 7 13.20 1.19 -6.85
N GLY A 8 13.85 1.90 -5.93
CA GLY A 8 13.18 2.38 -4.71
C GLY A 8 13.08 1.32 -3.60
N GLY A 9 13.81 0.21 -3.72
CA GLY A 9 13.79 -0.91 -2.75
C GLY A 9 14.33 -0.60 -1.35
N THR A 10 14.80 0.62 -1.09
CA THR A 10 15.17 1.08 0.27
C THR A 10 14.06 1.87 0.95
N GLY A 11 12.97 2.20 0.24
CA GLY A 11 11.84 2.92 0.79
C GLY A 11 10.68 1.98 1.09
N ARG A 12 9.98 2.22 2.21
CA ARG A 12 8.68 1.66 2.61
C ARG A 12 8.28 0.35 1.88
N LEU A 13 7.30 0.39 0.97
CA LEU A 13 6.81 -0.78 0.23
C LEU A 13 7.93 -1.54 -0.53
N GLY A 14 8.89 -0.82 -1.12
CA GLY A 14 10.04 -1.41 -1.79
C GLY A 14 10.90 -2.25 -0.85
N LEU A 15 11.11 -1.79 0.39
CA LEU A 15 11.83 -2.57 1.39
C LEU A 15 11.05 -3.82 1.81
N THR A 16 9.73 -3.72 1.94
CA THR A 16 8.86 -4.89 2.19
C THR A 16 8.98 -5.94 1.08
N ILE A 17 8.97 -5.50 -0.19
CA ILE A 17 9.14 -6.39 -1.36
C ILE A 17 10.55 -7.00 -1.38
N VAL A 18 11.60 -6.22 -1.10
CA VAL A 18 12.98 -6.72 -1.04
C VAL A 18 13.16 -7.76 0.07
N LYS A 19 12.55 -7.55 1.25
CA LYS A 19 12.55 -8.54 2.35
C LYS A 19 11.90 -9.86 1.91
N ALA A 20 10.75 -9.80 1.25
CA ALA A 20 10.07 -11.00 0.74
C ALA A 20 10.88 -11.71 -0.34
N LEU A 21 11.45 -10.96 -1.30
CA LEU A 21 12.32 -11.51 -2.34
C LEU A 21 13.54 -12.23 -1.75
N LYS A 22 14.13 -11.70 -0.67
CA LYS A 22 15.29 -12.33 0.00
C LYS A 22 14.97 -13.67 0.67
N GLN A 23 13.69 -13.96 0.90
CA GLN A 23 13.22 -15.24 1.45
C GLN A 23 12.74 -16.20 0.35
N SER A 24 12.87 -15.82 -0.92
CA SER A 24 12.44 -16.60 -2.08
C SER A 24 13.63 -17.19 -2.85
N GLU A 25 13.33 -18.03 -3.84
CA GLU A 25 14.32 -18.57 -4.78
C GLU A 25 14.78 -17.54 -5.84
N HIS A 26 14.23 -16.32 -5.85
CA HIS A 26 14.64 -15.27 -6.80
C HIS A 26 15.85 -14.50 -6.30
N ASN A 27 16.67 -14.04 -7.23
CA ASN A 27 17.77 -13.12 -6.92
C ASN A 27 17.24 -11.68 -6.90
N VAL A 28 17.69 -10.88 -5.94
CA VAL A 28 17.28 -9.47 -5.84
C VAL A 28 18.48 -8.54 -5.68
N ILE A 29 18.48 -7.47 -6.46
CA ILE A 29 19.29 -6.27 -6.24
C ILE A 29 18.39 -5.04 -6.07
N VAL A 30 18.91 -4.01 -5.41
CA VAL A 30 18.22 -2.73 -5.23
C VAL A 30 18.90 -1.67 -6.08
N LEU A 31 18.14 -0.88 -6.83
CA LEU A 31 18.65 0.28 -7.58
C LEU A 31 18.42 1.55 -6.75
N SER A 32 19.50 2.29 -6.45
CA SER A 32 19.44 3.49 -5.60
C SER A 32 20.25 4.65 -6.17
N ARG A 33 19.70 5.87 -6.06
CA ARG A 33 20.40 7.13 -6.34
C ARG A 33 21.52 7.43 -5.35
N ARG A 34 21.42 6.90 -4.12
CA ARG A 34 22.39 7.18 -3.05
C ARG A 34 23.17 5.91 -2.73
N SER A 35 24.46 6.05 -2.53
CA SER A 35 25.26 5.08 -1.81
C SER A 35 24.71 5.01 -0.39
N SER A 36 23.97 3.95 -0.04
CA SER A 36 23.31 3.83 1.26
C SER A 36 24.27 3.34 2.36
N PRO A 37 24.05 3.77 3.63
CA PRO A 37 24.78 3.27 4.79
C PRO A 37 24.42 1.80 5.10
N ASN A 38 25.38 1.07 5.69
CA ASN A 38 25.26 -0.32 6.11
C ASN A 38 24.43 -0.47 7.41
N PRO A 39 23.80 -1.65 7.64
CA PRO A 39 23.76 -2.84 6.80
C PRO A 39 22.58 -2.84 5.81
N ARG A 40 22.80 -3.38 4.60
CA ARG A 40 21.79 -3.47 3.54
C ARG A 40 21.08 -4.83 3.57
N VAL A 41 19.76 -4.83 3.36
CA VAL A 41 18.96 -6.09 3.26
C VAL A 41 19.32 -6.90 2.02
N ALA A 42 19.63 -6.22 0.91
CA ALA A 42 20.06 -6.83 -0.35
C ALA A 42 21.17 -5.99 -1.02
N PRO A 43 21.94 -6.56 -1.97
CA PRO A 43 22.93 -5.79 -2.73
C PRO A 43 22.30 -4.55 -3.35
N THR A 44 22.87 -3.37 -3.10
CA THR A 44 22.37 -2.10 -3.64
C THR A 44 23.36 -1.55 -4.65
N ILE A 45 22.90 -1.37 -5.89
CA ILE A 45 23.64 -0.82 -7.00
C ILE A 45 23.31 0.66 -7.13
N HIS A 46 24.35 1.48 -7.18
CA HIS A 46 24.20 2.91 -7.41
C HIS A 46 23.86 3.16 -8.88
N VAL A 47 22.83 3.96 -9.12
CA VAL A 47 22.37 4.29 -10.47
C VAL A 47 22.04 5.77 -10.62
N ASP A 48 22.20 6.28 -11.83
CA ASP A 48 21.73 7.58 -12.26
C ASP A 48 20.50 7.40 -13.15
N TYR A 49 19.31 7.73 -12.63
CA TYR A 49 18.06 7.59 -13.37
C TYR A 49 17.90 8.60 -14.52
N SER A 50 18.81 9.56 -14.67
CA SER A 50 18.81 10.48 -15.81
C SER A 50 19.55 9.92 -17.04
N ASN A 51 20.30 8.82 -16.89
CA ASN A 51 21.13 8.24 -17.93
C ASN A 51 20.65 6.82 -18.33
N VAL A 52 19.90 6.74 -19.42
CA VAL A 52 19.31 5.49 -19.93
C VAL A 52 20.36 4.44 -20.29
N GLU A 53 21.47 4.82 -20.92
CA GLU A 53 22.54 3.87 -21.30
C GLU A 53 23.21 3.27 -20.07
N SER A 54 23.47 4.08 -19.04
CA SER A 54 24.02 3.62 -17.77
C SER A 54 23.07 2.66 -17.05
N LEU A 55 21.78 2.97 -17.01
CA LEU A 55 20.74 2.08 -16.46
C LEU A 55 20.71 0.75 -17.22
N GLN A 56 20.65 0.79 -18.56
CA GLN A 56 20.64 -0.39 -19.41
C GLN A 56 21.86 -1.27 -19.16
N LYS A 57 23.05 -0.65 -19.04
CA LYS A 57 24.29 -1.36 -18.73
C LYS A 57 24.19 -2.08 -17.38
N VAL A 58 23.67 -1.44 -16.34
CA VAL A 58 23.46 -2.07 -15.02
C VAL A 58 22.49 -3.25 -15.13
N LEU A 59 21.37 -3.09 -15.83
CA LEU A 59 20.41 -4.19 -16.03
C LEU A 59 21.06 -5.37 -16.77
N HIS A 60 21.86 -5.09 -17.79
CA HIS A 60 22.58 -6.11 -18.57
C HIS A 60 23.67 -6.82 -17.72
N ASP A 61 24.57 -6.07 -17.10
CA ASP A 61 25.69 -6.61 -16.31
C ASP A 61 25.23 -7.51 -15.17
N HIS A 62 24.06 -7.22 -14.58
CA HIS A 62 23.45 -8.01 -13.51
C HIS A 62 22.45 -9.07 -14.00
N ASN A 63 22.32 -9.26 -15.31
CA ASN A 63 21.39 -10.19 -15.96
C ASN A 63 19.95 -10.04 -15.46
N ILE A 64 19.47 -8.80 -15.33
CA ILE A 64 18.14 -8.50 -14.79
C ILE A 64 17.07 -8.87 -15.82
N ASP A 65 16.19 -9.76 -15.40
CA ASP A 65 15.05 -10.23 -16.19
C ASP A 65 13.78 -9.43 -15.86
N THR A 66 13.58 -9.08 -14.59
CA THR A 66 12.40 -8.37 -14.12
C THR A 66 12.79 -7.11 -13.36
N VAL A 67 12.20 -5.97 -13.70
CA VAL A 67 12.35 -4.71 -12.96
C VAL A 67 11.06 -4.41 -12.20
N ILE A 68 11.18 -4.12 -10.90
CA ILE A 68 10.07 -3.67 -10.06
C ILE A 68 10.36 -2.24 -9.58
N SER A 69 9.50 -1.30 -9.97
CA SER A 69 9.59 0.09 -9.54
C SER A 69 8.66 0.34 -8.36
N THR A 70 9.23 0.78 -7.25
CA THR A 70 8.53 1.31 -6.06
C THR A 70 8.99 2.73 -5.77
N MET A 71 9.41 3.45 -6.80
CA MET A 71 9.89 4.82 -6.69
C MET A 71 8.74 5.78 -6.33
N SER A 72 9.07 6.83 -5.58
CA SER A 72 8.19 8.00 -5.46
C SER A 72 7.96 8.61 -6.85
N LEU A 73 6.76 9.16 -7.07
CA LEU A 73 6.35 9.83 -8.31
C LEU A 73 5.62 11.15 -8.00
N PHE A 74 6.08 11.89 -6.99
CA PHE A 74 5.46 13.16 -6.59
C PHE A 74 5.95 14.35 -7.41
N THR A 75 7.09 14.21 -8.08
CA THR A 75 7.71 15.28 -8.88
C THR A 75 7.87 14.87 -10.34
N GLU A 76 7.97 15.87 -11.24
CA GLU A 76 8.23 15.63 -12.66
C GLU A 76 9.54 14.86 -12.89
N ALA A 77 10.61 15.22 -12.16
CA ALA A 77 11.90 14.54 -12.25
C ALA A 77 11.82 13.06 -11.85
N GLU A 78 10.97 12.71 -10.88
CA GLU A 78 10.69 11.33 -10.50
C GLU A 78 9.89 10.58 -11.58
N GLY A 79 8.94 11.24 -12.23
CA GLY A 79 8.24 10.70 -13.39
C GLY A 79 9.18 10.38 -14.55
N VAL A 80 10.05 11.34 -14.90
CA VAL A 80 11.09 11.16 -15.92
C VAL A 80 12.04 10.01 -15.56
N ALA A 81 12.42 9.90 -14.28
CA ALA A 81 13.27 8.80 -13.81
C ALA A 81 12.67 7.41 -14.08
N GLN A 82 11.36 7.24 -13.87
CA GLN A 82 10.68 5.97 -14.18
C GLN A 82 10.58 5.73 -15.69
N LEU A 83 10.30 6.76 -16.49
CA LEU A 83 10.28 6.64 -17.95
C LEU A 83 11.64 6.22 -18.52
N ASN A 84 12.72 6.80 -17.99
CA ASN A 84 14.08 6.42 -18.35
C ASN A 84 14.40 4.97 -17.95
N LEU A 85 13.89 4.51 -16.79
CA LEU A 85 14.05 3.12 -16.36
C LEU A 85 13.28 2.14 -17.25
N ILE A 86 12.08 2.52 -17.72
CA ILE A 86 11.31 1.74 -18.71
C ILE A 86 12.09 1.66 -20.02
N ALA A 87 12.60 2.78 -20.54
CA ALA A 87 13.38 2.81 -21.77
C ALA A 87 14.68 1.97 -21.66
N ALA A 88 15.33 2.01 -20.49
CA ALA A 88 16.52 1.19 -20.23
C ALA A 88 16.20 -0.31 -20.21
N ALA A 89 15.08 -0.69 -19.59
CA ALA A 89 14.58 -2.06 -19.56
C ALA A 89 14.22 -2.57 -20.95
N GLU A 90 13.50 -1.76 -21.74
CA GLU A 90 13.10 -2.11 -23.11
C GLU A 90 14.32 -2.34 -24.02
N ASN A 91 15.36 -1.52 -23.88
CA ASN A 91 16.60 -1.66 -24.63
C ASN A 91 17.52 -2.77 -24.12
N CYS A 92 17.22 -3.38 -22.97
CA CYS A 92 18.04 -4.44 -22.39
C CYS A 92 17.56 -5.82 -22.84
N GLN A 93 18.39 -6.54 -23.60
CA GLN A 93 18.03 -7.88 -24.12
C GLN A 93 17.63 -8.88 -23.02
N ASN A 94 18.18 -8.72 -21.81
CA ASN A 94 17.93 -9.64 -20.70
C ASN A 94 16.60 -9.35 -20.01
N THR A 95 16.12 -8.11 -20.07
CA THR A 95 14.91 -7.68 -19.35
C THR A 95 13.67 -7.98 -20.16
N GLN A 96 12.76 -8.75 -19.57
CA GLN A 96 11.52 -9.21 -20.20
C GLN A 96 10.29 -8.59 -19.54
N ARG A 97 10.40 -8.28 -18.24
CA ARG A 97 9.27 -7.92 -17.39
C ARG A 97 9.48 -6.61 -16.65
N PHE A 98 8.41 -5.84 -16.52
CA PHE A 98 8.42 -4.57 -15.80
C PHE A 98 7.18 -4.37 -14.93
N VAL A 99 7.37 -3.89 -13.71
CA VAL A 99 6.30 -3.44 -12.82
C VAL A 99 6.51 -1.95 -12.56
N PRO A 100 5.64 -1.05 -13.06
CA PRO A 100 5.72 0.36 -12.75
C PRO A 100 5.33 0.64 -11.29
N SER A 101 5.66 1.85 -10.82
CA SER A 101 5.29 2.33 -9.49
C SER A 101 3.81 2.75 -9.44
N GLU A 102 2.97 1.74 -9.64
CA GLU A 102 1.52 1.74 -9.52
C GLU A 102 1.16 0.79 -8.38
N TRP A 103 0.84 1.34 -7.21
CA TRP A 103 0.61 0.55 -5.98
C TRP A 103 -0.64 1.04 -5.24
N SER A 104 -1.72 1.28 -5.99
CA SER A 104 -2.97 1.85 -5.45
C SER A 104 -4.19 1.36 -6.25
N ILE A 105 -5.01 2.27 -6.76
CA ILE A 105 -6.21 2.01 -7.57
C ILE A 105 -5.91 2.15 -9.08
N PRO A 106 -6.75 1.59 -9.96
CA PRO A 106 -6.71 1.91 -11.38
C PRO A 106 -6.89 3.41 -11.61
N LEU A 107 -5.92 4.03 -12.29
CA LEU A 107 -5.90 5.47 -12.51
C LEU A 107 -6.78 5.87 -13.69
N ARG A 108 -7.58 6.93 -13.51
CA ARG A 108 -8.37 7.58 -14.57
C ARG A 108 -7.91 9.01 -14.80
N LYS A 109 -8.37 9.61 -15.90
CA LYS A 109 -8.00 10.97 -16.28
C LYS A 109 -8.47 12.03 -15.26
N ASP A 110 -9.67 11.86 -14.69
CA ASP A 110 -10.24 12.76 -13.67
C ASP A 110 -9.43 12.79 -12.36
N HIS A 111 -8.67 11.72 -12.07
CA HIS A 111 -7.77 11.71 -10.92
C HIS A 111 -6.61 12.70 -11.09
N VAL A 112 -6.09 12.84 -12.31
CA VAL A 112 -4.99 13.77 -12.63
C VAL A 112 -5.41 15.22 -12.44
N ASP A 113 -6.66 15.56 -12.75
CA ASP A 113 -7.20 16.90 -12.54
C ASP A 113 -7.16 17.31 -11.06
N SER A 114 -7.34 16.32 -10.15
CA SER A 114 -7.27 16.55 -8.70
C SER A 114 -5.85 16.44 -8.13
N LEU A 115 -5.00 15.59 -8.70
CA LEU A 115 -3.61 15.39 -8.31
C LEU A 115 -2.72 15.31 -9.57
N PRO A 116 -2.20 16.46 -10.06
CA PRO A 116 -1.41 16.50 -11.29
C PRO A 116 -0.16 15.62 -11.30
N SER A 117 0.40 15.30 -10.13
CA SER A 117 1.53 14.36 -9.99
C SER A 117 1.22 12.95 -10.52
N LEU A 118 -0.06 12.57 -10.59
CA LEU A 118 -0.50 11.29 -11.16
C LEU A 118 -0.31 11.22 -12.69
N GLN A 119 -0.02 12.33 -13.37
CA GLN A 119 0.26 12.31 -14.82
C GLN A 119 1.46 11.41 -15.17
N ALA A 120 2.48 11.37 -14.31
CA ALA A 120 3.66 10.52 -14.51
C ALA A 120 3.31 9.02 -14.56
N ARG A 121 2.30 8.61 -13.79
CA ARG A 121 1.77 7.24 -13.75
C ARG A 121 1.12 6.83 -15.07
N LEU A 122 0.23 7.69 -15.60
CA LEU A 122 -0.37 7.47 -16.91
C LEU A 122 0.69 7.40 -18.03
N GLN A 123 1.70 8.28 -17.98
CA GLN A 123 2.77 8.26 -18.98
C GLN A 123 3.60 6.97 -18.93
N ALA A 124 3.88 6.44 -17.74
CA ALA A 124 4.59 5.18 -17.58
C ALA A 124 3.79 4.00 -18.14
N VAL A 125 2.48 3.94 -17.90
CA VAL A 125 1.60 2.90 -18.46
C VAL A 125 1.56 2.99 -19.99
N GLU A 126 1.44 4.19 -20.56
CA GLU A 126 1.45 4.38 -22.01
C GLU A 126 2.79 3.99 -22.65
N ALA A 127 3.91 4.26 -21.98
CA ALA A 127 5.23 3.82 -22.43
C ALA A 127 5.33 2.28 -22.44
N LEU A 128 4.88 1.62 -21.37
CA LEU A 128 4.88 0.15 -21.28
C LEU A 128 4.00 -0.50 -22.35
N LYS A 129 2.80 0.05 -22.62
CA LYS A 129 1.90 -0.44 -23.68
C LYS A 129 2.50 -0.37 -25.09
N ARG A 130 3.43 0.55 -25.32
CA ARG A 130 4.13 0.71 -26.61
C ARG A 130 5.43 -0.09 -26.68
N SER A 131 5.89 -0.60 -25.55
CA SER A 131 7.12 -1.37 -25.44
C SER A 131 6.92 -2.85 -25.78
N GLY A 132 8.02 -3.58 -25.92
CA GLY A 132 8.01 -5.05 -26.00
C GLY A 132 7.99 -5.75 -24.63
N LEU A 133 7.96 -5.03 -23.52
CA LEU A 133 8.02 -5.60 -22.17
C LEU A 133 6.66 -6.19 -21.76
N GLU A 134 6.70 -7.37 -21.14
CA GLU A 134 5.55 -7.87 -20.39
C GLU A 134 5.43 -7.08 -19.08
N PHE A 135 4.25 -6.55 -18.77
CA PHE A 135 4.06 -5.73 -17.57
C PHE A 135 2.76 -6.06 -16.87
N THR A 136 2.71 -5.73 -15.57
CA THR A 136 1.48 -5.80 -14.78
C THR A 136 1.37 -4.60 -13.86
N LEU A 137 0.15 -4.15 -13.64
CA LEU A 137 -0.19 -3.05 -12.76
C LEU A 137 -0.81 -3.64 -11.48
N PHE A 138 -0.10 -3.55 -10.36
CA PHE A 138 -0.60 -4.08 -9.09
C PHE A 138 -1.58 -3.09 -8.44
N TYR A 139 -2.78 -3.57 -8.15
CA TYR A 139 -3.81 -2.79 -7.46
C TYR A 139 -4.15 -3.42 -6.12
N PRO A 140 -3.45 -3.04 -5.04
CA PRO A 140 -3.69 -3.56 -3.69
C PRO A 140 -4.73 -2.77 -2.88
N GLY A 141 -5.23 -1.64 -3.41
CA GLY A 141 -6.20 -0.81 -2.70
C GLY A 141 -5.53 0.00 -1.60
N TRP A 142 -6.16 0.03 -0.42
CA TRP A 142 -5.71 0.78 0.74
C TRP A 142 -4.79 -0.07 1.62
N PHE A 143 -3.68 0.50 2.09
CA PHE A 143 -2.77 -0.26 2.97
C PHE A 143 -3.33 -0.37 4.38
N MET A 144 -3.39 -1.60 4.90
CA MET A 144 -3.80 -1.85 6.29
C MET A 144 -2.82 -1.27 7.30
N ASP A 145 -1.54 -1.19 6.94
CA ASP A 145 -0.42 -0.74 7.79
C ASP A 145 -0.73 0.59 8.50
N PHE A 146 -1.45 1.50 7.84
CA PHE A 146 -1.85 2.79 8.41
C PHE A 146 -2.73 2.69 9.66
N TYR A 147 -3.39 1.54 9.86
CA TYR A 147 -4.25 1.24 10.99
C TYR A 147 -3.63 0.25 11.98
N GLY A 148 -2.37 -0.17 11.79
CA GLY A 148 -1.69 -1.08 12.71
C GLY A 148 -0.47 -0.48 13.40
N LEU A 149 0.08 0.61 12.86
CA LEU A 149 1.25 1.28 13.43
C LEU A 149 0.93 1.96 14.78
N PRO A 150 1.87 1.97 15.74
CA PRO A 150 3.19 1.33 15.72
C PRO A 150 3.19 -0.12 16.25
N HIS A 151 2.02 -0.73 16.39
CA HIS A 151 1.84 -2.00 17.10
C HIS A 151 1.93 -3.26 16.24
N ILE A 152 2.19 -3.11 14.94
CA ILE A 152 2.47 -4.21 14.01
C ILE A 152 3.75 -3.93 13.22
N GLU A 153 4.47 -4.99 12.82
CA GLU A 153 5.64 -4.85 11.95
C GLU A 153 5.22 -4.23 10.61
N SER A 154 5.89 -3.17 10.19
CA SER A 154 5.62 -2.49 8.93
C SER A 154 6.78 -1.56 8.58
N GLU A 155 7.11 -1.47 7.29
CA GLU A 155 8.05 -0.48 6.74
C GLU A 155 7.34 0.81 6.32
N MET A 156 6.01 0.85 6.39
CA MET A 156 5.22 2.02 6.08
C MET A 156 5.35 3.07 7.19
N GLY A 157 5.26 4.34 6.79
CA GLY A 157 5.04 5.44 7.73
C GLY A 157 3.54 5.69 7.95
N PRO A 158 3.17 6.46 8.99
CA PRO A 158 1.78 6.78 9.25
C PRO A 158 1.14 7.54 8.08
N PHE A 159 -0.14 7.27 7.85
CA PHE A 159 -1.00 8.05 6.97
C PHE A 159 -2.41 8.12 7.60
N PRO A 160 -2.64 9.05 8.55
CA PRO A 160 -3.89 9.12 9.29
C PRO A 160 -5.05 9.55 8.39
N PHE A 161 -5.91 8.58 8.06
CA PHE A 161 -7.06 8.76 7.16
C PHE A 161 -8.28 8.01 7.69
N ALA A 162 -9.43 8.69 7.70
CA ALA A 162 -10.73 8.22 8.18
C ALA A 162 -10.80 7.86 9.68
N VAL A 163 -9.91 7.03 10.19
CA VAL A 163 -9.90 6.55 11.58
C VAL A 163 -8.51 6.73 12.18
N ASP A 164 -8.43 7.50 13.26
CA ASP A 164 -7.27 7.69 14.13
C ASP A 164 -7.50 6.87 15.40
N ILE A 165 -6.96 5.65 15.39
CA ILE A 165 -7.21 4.64 16.43
C ILE A 165 -6.60 5.06 17.77
N GLU A 166 -5.38 5.59 17.74
CA GLU A 166 -4.64 6.02 18.92
C GLU A 166 -5.38 7.14 19.66
N ASN A 167 -5.82 8.16 18.92
CA ASN A 167 -6.52 9.32 19.50
C ASN A 167 -8.03 9.13 19.61
N LYS A 168 -8.56 7.95 19.29
CA LYS A 168 -9.99 7.62 19.32
C LYS A 168 -10.84 8.65 18.56
N ALA A 169 -10.40 9.02 17.36
CA ALA A 169 -11.07 10.00 16.52
C ALA A 169 -11.35 9.43 15.13
N ALA A 170 -12.45 9.83 14.51
CA ALA A 170 -12.79 9.45 13.15
C ALA A 170 -13.38 10.64 12.37
N VAL A 171 -12.91 10.80 11.13
CA VAL A 171 -13.39 11.78 10.14
C VAL A 171 -13.72 11.00 8.88
N ILE A 172 -14.93 10.46 8.82
CA ILE A 172 -15.35 9.53 7.79
C ILE A 172 -15.66 10.29 6.49
N PRO A 173 -15.09 9.90 5.34
CA PRO A 173 -15.37 10.54 4.06
C PRO A 173 -16.78 10.18 3.57
N GLY A 174 -17.53 11.20 3.14
CA GLY A 174 -18.84 11.03 2.54
C GLY A 174 -19.81 10.29 3.46
N SER A 175 -20.41 9.22 2.93
CA SER A 175 -21.34 8.37 3.70
C SER A 175 -20.62 7.37 4.62
N GLY A 176 -19.36 7.06 4.35
CA GLY A 176 -18.63 5.98 5.01
C GLY A 176 -19.08 4.57 4.64
N ASN A 177 -20.02 4.42 3.70
CA ASN A 177 -20.66 3.15 3.32
C ASN A 177 -20.23 2.63 1.94
N VAL A 178 -19.27 3.28 1.28
CA VAL A 178 -18.70 2.77 0.03
C VAL A 178 -17.63 1.71 0.36
N PRO A 179 -17.67 0.51 -0.26
CA PRO A 179 -16.67 -0.53 -0.02
C PRO A 179 -15.26 -0.09 -0.42
N VAL A 180 -14.28 -0.52 0.36
CA VAL A 180 -12.85 -0.26 0.16
C VAL A 180 -12.10 -1.57 0.33
N VAL A 181 -11.24 -1.88 -0.64
CA VAL A 181 -10.25 -2.97 -0.50
C VAL A 181 -9.11 -2.52 0.38
N PHE A 182 -8.83 -3.31 1.41
CA PHE A 182 -7.68 -3.15 2.30
C PHE A 182 -6.71 -4.32 2.10
N THR A 183 -5.42 -4.05 2.03
CA THR A 183 -4.39 -5.09 1.90
C THR A 183 -3.16 -4.75 2.74
N TYR A 184 -2.65 -5.73 3.48
CA TYR A 184 -1.45 -5.58 4.30
C TYR A 184 -0.17 -5.69 3.45
N THR A 185 0.79 -4.77 3.61
CA THR A 185 1.93 -4.69 2.68
C THR A 185 2.83 -5.93 2.61
N PRO A 186 3.05 -6.72 3.68
CA PRO A 186 3.73 -8.01 3.57
C PRO A 186 2.99 -9.03 2.70
N ASP A 187 1.66 -8.99 2.65
CA ASP A 187 0.88 -9.88 1.79
C ASP A 187 0.93 -9.42 0.33
N ILE A 188 0.95 -8.10 0.09
CA ILE A 188 1.27 -7.53 -1.25
C ILE A 188 2.63 -8.06 -1.71
N ALA A 189 3.65 -8.00 -0.86
CA ALA A 189 4.99 -8.47 -1.20
C ALA A 189 5.03 -9.97 -1.52
N LYS A 190 4.32 -10.82 -0.76
CA LYS A 190 4.19 -12.26 -1.06
C LYS A 190 3.51 -12.50 -2.41
N MET A 191 2.43 -11.78 -2.71
CA MET A 191 1.72 -11.87 -3.99
C MET A 191 2.60 -11.43 -5.16
N VAL A 192 3.36 -10.35 -5.00
CA VAL A 192 4.33 -9.88 -6.01
C VAL A 192 5.39 -10.96 -6.25
N VAL A 193 5.99 -11.52 -5.19
CA VAL A 193 7.00 -12.58 -5.32
C VAL A 193 6.42 -13.81 -6.02
N ALA A 194 5.27 -14.31 -5.59
CA ALA A 194 4.63 -15.47 -6.21
C ALA A 194 4.24 -15.23 -7.68
N SER A 195 3.88 -13.99 -8.05
CA SER A 195 3.55 -13.66 -9.42
C SER A 195 4.74 -13.76 -10.39
N LEU A 196 5.99 -13.71 -9.90
CA LEU A 196 7.19 -13.84 -10.74
C LEU A 196 7.30 -15.22 -11.41
N ASP A 197 6.68 -16.24 -10.83
CA ASP A 197 6.66 -17.61 -11.35
C ASP A 197 5.49 -17.87 -12.32
N LEU A 198 4.59 -16.90 -12.51
CA LEU A 198 3.54 -17.01 -13.53
C LEU A 198 4.16 -17.04 -14.94
N GLU A 199 3.63 -17.93 -15.79
CA GLU A 199 4.04 -18.04 -17.19
C GLU A 199 3.76 -16.75 -17.96
N LYS A 200 2.59 -16.14 -17.70
CA LYS A 200 2.16 -14.88 -18.31
C LYS A 200 1.57 -13.96 -17.25
N TRP A 201 1.86 -12.67 -17.36
CA TRP A 201 1.26 -11.64 -16.53
C TRP A 201 -0.02 -11.08 -17.16
N PRO A 202 -1.10 -10.94 -16.37
CA PRO A 202 -2.20 -10.08 -16.76
C PRO A 202 -1.74 -8.61 -16.71
N GLU A 203 -2.31 -7.76 -17.56
CA GLU A 203 -2.04 -6.31 -17.49
C GLU A 203 -2.44 -5.72 -16.13
N HIS A 204 -3.50 -6.24 -15.51
CA HIS A 204 -4.00 -5.78 -14.22
C HIS A 204 -3.95 -6.91 -13.19
N SER A 205 -3.34 -6.64 -12.04
CA SER A 205 -3.20 -7.57 -10.92
C SER A 205 -3.84 -6.98 -9.67
N TYR A 206 -5.15 -7.23 -9.49
CA TYR A 206 -5.86 -6.84 -8.27
C TYR A 206 -5.49 -7.75 -7.10
N ILE A 207 -5.06 -7.17 -5.99
CA ILE A 207 -4.76 -7.89 -4.75
C ILE A 207 -5.76 -7.42 -3.70
N ILE A 208 -6.56 -8.34 -3.19
CA ILE A 208 -7.59 -8.07 -2.19
C ILE A 208 -7.21 -8.79 -0.90
N GLY A 209 -6.85 -8.03 0.13
CA GLY A 209 -6.68 -8.59 1.48
C GLY A 209 -8.03 -8.85 2.14
N ASP A 210 -8.82 -7.78 2.24
CA ASP A 210 -10.20 -7.78 2.73
C ASP A 210 -10.98 -6.63 2.06
N LYS A 211 -12.31 -6.66 2.16
CA LYS A 211 -13.17 -5.60 1.65
C LYS A 211 -14.24 -5.22 2.65
N MET A 212 -14.28 -3.94 3.03
CA MET A 212 -15.29 -3.38 3.93
C MET A 212 -15.41 -1.88 3.75
N THR A 213 -16.40 -1.28 4.38
CA THR A 213 -16.62 0.17 4.43
C THR A 213 -15.84 0.81 5.59
N PHE A 214 -15.69 2.14 5.58
CA PHE A 214 -15.05 2.84 6.70
C PHE A 214 -15.89 2.80 7.99
N ASN A 215 -17.21 2.69 7.89
CA ASN A 215 -18.08 2.49 9.04
C ASN A 215 -17.89 1.09 9.66
N GLU A 216 -17.73 0.05 8.83
CA GLU A 216 -17.41 -1.30 9.30
C GLU A 216 -16.00 -1.37 9.91
N LEU A 217 -15.01 -0.70 9.31
CA LEU A 217 -13.67 -0.57 9.89
C LEU A 217 -13.72 0.08 11.28
N LEU A 218 -14.45 1.20 11.43
CA LEU A 218 -14.61 1.89 12.70
C LEU A 218 -15.27 0.98 13.75
N ALA A 219 -16.34 0.27 13.38
CA ALA A 219 -17.01 -0.67 14.29
C ALA A 219 -16.06 -1.79 14.76
N LEU A 220 -15.23 -2.33 13.88
CA LEU A 220 -14.21 -3.33 14.24
C LEU A 220 -13.13 -2.75 15.16
N VAL A 221 -12.68 -1.52 14.91
CA VAL A 221 -11.72 -0.83 15.79
C VAL A 221 -12.32 -0.62 17.19
N GLU A 222 -13.59 -0.19 17.28
CA GLU A 222 -14.30 -0.05 18.55
C GLU A 222 -14.46 -1.39 19.28
N GLU A 223 -14.77 -2.48 18.55
CA GLU A 223 -14.81 -3.84 19.09
C GLU A 223 -13.44 -4.24 19.67
N VAL A 224 -12.35 -4.04 18.93
CA VAL A 224 -11.00 -4.45 19.34
C VAL A 224 -10.50 -3.62 20.53
N LYS A 225 -10.72 -2.30 20.54
CA LYS A 225 -10.34 -1.41 21.65
C LYS A 225 -11.26 -1.50 22.88
N GLY A 226 -12.50 -1.94 22.67
CA GLY A 226 -13.50 -2.16 23.72
C GLY A 226 -13.49 -3.57 24.31
N SER A 227 -12.80 -4.52 23.68
CA SER A 227 -12.65 -5.90 24.17
C SER A 227 -11.77 -5.92 25.42
N VAL A 228 -12.38 -6.17 26.58
CA VAL A 228 -11.65 -6.61 27.76
C VAL A 228 -11.09 -8.00 27.46
N CYS A 229 -9.77 -8.10 27.29
CA CYS A 229 -9.10 -9.38 27.06
C CYS A 229 -9.21 -10.23 28.32
N TYR A 230 -10.16 -11.17 28.36
CA TYR A 230 -10.14 -12.21 29.38
C TYR A 230 -9.02 -13.19 29.03
N THR A 231 -7.94 -13.18 29.81
CA THR A 231 -6.95 -14.25 29.79
C THR A 231 -7.67 -15.56 30.15
N LEU A 232 -7.85 -16.46 29.18
CA LEU A 232 -8.33 -17.81 29.43
C LEU A 232 -7.30 -18.55 30.28
N PHE A 233 -7.45 -18.53 31.60
CA PHE A 233 -6.93 -19.61 32.41
C PHE A 233 -7.77 -20.85 32.10
N SER A 234 -7.12 -21.92 31.64
CA SER A 234 -7.79 -23.21 31.47
C SER A 234 -8.27 -23.70 32.84
N VAL A 235 -9.56 -23.52 33.13
CA VAL A 235 -10.21 -24.14 34.30
C VAL A 235 -11.03 -25.32 33.79
N THR A 236 -10.73 -26.49 34.33
CA THR A 236 -11.37 -27.75 33.98
C THR A 236 -12.85 -27.74 34.39
N PHE A 237 -13.68 -28.34 33.54
CA PHE A 237 -15.14 -28.40 33.65
C PHE A 237 -15.65 -28.95 35.00
N HIS A 238 -16.29 -28.08 35.78
CA HIS A 238 -17.59 -28.32 36.45
C HIS A 238 -18.01 -27.03 37.14
N ASP A 239 -19.00 -26.33 36.57
CA ASP A 239 -20.16 -25.80 37.30
C ASP A 239 -20.90 -24.77 36.45
N ALA A 240 -22.21 -24.98 36.35
CA ALA A 240 -23.15 -24.13 35.64
C ALA A 240 -23.33 -22.81 36.37
N PHE A 241 -23.07 -21.68 35.71
CA PHE A 241 -23.58 -20.39 36.14
C PHE A 241 -24.03 -19.53 34.96
N SER A 242 -25.17 -18.86 35.18
CA SER A 242 -25.72 -17.79 34.36
C SER A 242 -24.73 -16.63 34.26
N ASN A 243 -24.12 -16.44 33.10
CA ASN A 243 -23.31 -15.26 32.83
C ASN A 243 -24.23 -14.04 32.65
N GLN A 244 -24.37 -13.22 33.69
CA GLN A 244 -24.71 -11.81 33.53
C GLN A 244 -23.42 -11.10 33.12
N PHE A 245 -23.41 -10.57 31.90
CA PHE A 245 -22.34 -9.71 31.42
C PHE A 245 -22.54 -8.31 31.99
N ASP A 246 -21.59 -7.85 32.81
CA ASP A 246 -21.49 -6.45 33.21
C ASP A 246 -20.82 -5.65 32.08
N THR A 247 -21.58 -4.77 31.43
CA THR A 247 -21.14 -3.93 30.30
C THR A 247 -20.49 -2.60 30.76
N SER A 248 -20.14 -2.45 32.05
CA SER A 248 -19.81 -1.13 32.61
C SER A 248 -18.37 -0.64 32.45
N GLN A 249 -17.52 -1.28 31.63
CA GLN A 249 -16.23 -0.68 31.23
C GLN A 249 -16.00 -0.75 29.72
N THR A 250 -16.75 0.07 28.99
CA THR A 250 -16.44 0.37 27.58
C THR A 250 -15.22 1.28 27.52
N GLY A 251 -14.17 0.85 26.82
CA GLY A 251 -13.07 1.73 26.41
C GLY A 251 -13.64 3.04 25.82
N GLY A 252 -13.05 4.19 26.17
CA GLY A 252 -13.63 5.51 25.85
C GLY A 252 -14.12 5.66 24.40
N LYS A 253 -15.27 6.32 24.24
CA LYS A 253 -16.01 6.48 22.97
C LYS A 253 -15.20 7.25 21.91
N PHE A 254 -15.26 6.82 20.66
CA PHE A 254 -14.63 7.55 19.55
C PHE A 254 -15.37 8.88 19.27
N SER A 255 -14.59 9.93 18.98
CA SER A 255 -15.12 11.18 18.44
C SER A 255 -15.30 11.02 16.93
N VAL A 256 -16.53 10.84 16.48
CA VAL A 256 -16.87 10.58 15.07
C VAL A 256 -17.47 11.81 14.42
N SER A 257 -16.94 12.17 13.24
CA SER A 257 -17.53 13.17 12.35
C SER A 257 -17.56 12.63 10.93
N TYR A 258 -18.49 13.15 10.13
CA TYR A 258 -18.60 12.87 8.71
C TYR A 258 -18.32 14.16 7.95
N ASN A 259 -17.60 14.06 6.84
CA ASN A 259 -17.29 15.19 5.98
C ASN A 259 -17.83 14.90 4.59
N THR A 260 -18.75 15.74 4.12
CA THR A 260 -19.24 15.60 2.76
C THR A 260 -18.13 15.94 1.77
N ILE A 261 -18.16 15.30 0.60
CA ILE A 261 -17.18 15.59 -0.46
C ILE A 261 -17.23 17.06 -0.88
N ALA A 262 -18.41 17.69 -0.84
CA ALA A 262 -18.56 19.12 -1.14
C ALA A 262 -17.83 20.02 -0.12
N GLU A 263 -17.96 19.72 1.19
CA GLU A 263 -17.26 20.44 2.24
C GLU A 263 -15.74 20.31 2.10
N MET A 264 -15.25 19.09 1.90
CA MET A 264 -13.83 18.82 1.69
C MET A 264 -13.26 19.59 0.49
N LYS A 265 -13.96 19.57 -0.66
CA LYS A 265 -13.56 20.33 -1.85
C LYS A 265 -13.58 21.85 -1.64
N SER A 266 -14.43 22.34 -0.74
CA SER A 266 -14.49 23.76 -0.36
C SER A 266 -13.44 24.18 0.69
N GLY A 267 -12.56 23.26 1.12
CA GLY A 267 -11.54 23.49 2.13
C GLY A 267 -12.03 23.35 3.58
N LYS A 268 -13.29 22.93 3.79
CA LYS A 268 -13.82 22.61 5.13
C LYS A 268 -13.46 21.18 5.49
N ILE A 269 -12.24 20.99 5.97
CA ILE A 269 -11.68 19.68 6.33
C ILE A 269 -11.56 19.60 7.84
N VAL A 270 -12.17 18.59 8.46
CA VAL A 270 -11.90 18.26 9.86
C VAL A 270 -10.59 17.47 9.92
N GLU A 271 -9.63 18.00 10.66
CA GLU A 271 -8.30 17.41 10.80
C GLU A 271 -8.31 16.34 11.89
N LEU A 272 -7.84 15.13 11.58
CA LEU A 272 -7.58 14.11 12.59
C LEU A 272 -6.35 14.50 13.42
N PRO A 273 -6.32 14.25 14.75
CA PRO A 273 -5.20 14.63 15.61
C PRO A 273 -3.83 14.16 15.10
N ALA A 274 -3.72 12.91 14.66
CA ALA A 274 -2.46 12.34 14.18
C ALA A 274 -1.93 12.97 12.87
N GLN A 275 -2.75 13.72 12.11
CA GLN A 275 -2.29 14.32 10.84
C GLN A 275 -1.13 15.31 11.03
N LYS A 276 -1.06 15.96 12.19
CA LYS A 276 0.00 16.93 12.50
C LYS A 276 1.40 16.32 12.44
N GLU A 277 1.52 15.02 12.71
CA GLU A 277 2.78 14.30 12.66
C GLU A 277 3.28 14.07 11.21
N CYS A 278 2.41 14.25 10.22
CA CYS A 278 2.73 14.08 8.80
C CYS A 278 3.17 15.37 8.09
N TYR A 279 3.20 16.51 8.78
CA TYR A 279 3.52 17.81 8.19
C TYR A 279 5.04 18.01 8.19
N ASN A 280 5.67 17.72 7.04
CA ASN A 280 7.14 17.67 6.94
C ASN A 280 7.82 19.04 6.71
N ASP A 281 7.05 20.05 6.28
CA ASP A 281 7.55 21.38 5.93
C ASP A 281 6.46 22.46 6.12
N GLU A 282 6.78 23.72 5.78
CA GLU A 282 5.89 24.87 5.88
C GLU A 282 4.56 24.71 5.12
N ASN A 283 4.55 23.96 4.02
CA ASN A 283 3.37 23.65 3.21
C ASN A 283 2.82 22.24 3.49
N GLY A 284 3.39 21.53 4.47
CA GLY A 284 3.12 20.12 4.75
C GLY A 284 1.65 19.86 5.08
N LYS A 285 1.02 20.79 5.80
CA LYS A 285 -0.42 20.71 6.11
C LYS A 285 -1.28 20.77 4.86
N GLU A 286 -1.08 21.78 4.02
CA GLU A 286 -1.86 21.97 2.80
C GLU A 286 -1.67 20.79 1.84
N ASN A 287 -0.42 20.35 1.66
CA ASN A 287 -0.09 19.23 0.80
C ASN A 287 -0.71 17.91 1.29
N PHE A 288 -0.66 17.65 2.60
CA PHE A 288 -1.28 16.46 3.17
C PHE A 288 -2.81 16.51 3.05
N GLN A 289 -3.43 17.66 3.32
CA GLN A 289 -4.88 17.84 3.19
C GLN A 289 -5.35 17.66 1.74
N LYS A 290 -4.59 18.12 0.74
CA LYS A 290 -4.88 17.84 -0.68
C LYS A 290 -4.93 16.34 -0.96
N LEU A 291 -4.00 15.56 -0.41
CA LEU A 291 -4.01 14.10 -0.55
C LEU A 291 -5.22 13.48 0.14
N VAL A 292 -5.55 13.89 1.37
CA VAL A 292 -6.73 13.41 2.11
C VAL A 292 -8.01 13.67 1.31
N VAL A 293 -8.19 14.88 0.77
CA VAL A 293 -9.38 15.21 -0.03
C VAL A 293 -9.44 14.39 -1.31
N ALA A 294 -8.34 14.24 -2.03
CA ALA A 294 -8.30 13.45 -3.25
C ALA A 294 -8.69 11.98 -2.97
N TYR A 295 -8.08 11.34 -1.97
CA TYR A 295 -8.42 9.96 -1.62
C TYR A 295 -9.84 9.80 -1.08
N ALA A 296 -10.37 10.77 -0.33
CA ALA A 296 -11.77 10.77 0.10
C ALA A 296 -12.74 10.82 -1.10
N VAL A 297 -12.42 11.62 -2.12
CA VAL A 297 -13.19 11.67 -3.38
C VAL A 297 -13.14 10.32 -4.09
N TYR A 298 -11.97 9.69 -4.16
CA TYR A 298 -11.80 8.40 -4.84
C TYR A 298 -12.54 7.27 -4.12
N VAL A 299 -12.50 7.27 -2.78
CA VAL A 299 -13.28 6.33 -1.96
C VAL A 299 -14.76 6.49 -2.23
N GLU A 300 -15.31 7.71 -2.13
CA GLU A 300 -16.75 7.93 -2.32
C GLU A 300 -17.18 7.65 -3.77
N ALA A 301 -16.27 7.78 -4.74
CA ALA A 301 -16.51 7.40 -6.13
C ALA A 301 -16.51 5.88 -6.38
N GLY A 302 -16.13 5.06 -5.39
CA GLY A 302 -16.05 3.61 -5.50
C GLY A 302 -14.75 3.10 -6.12
N ASP A 303 -13.72 3.93 -6.21
CA ASP A 303 -12.48 3.58 -6.92
C ASP A 303 -11.66 2.49 -6.22
N PHE A 304 -11.93 2.26 -4.92
CA PHE A 304 -11.36 1.19 -4.12
C PHE A 304 -12.23 -0.07 -4.06
N ASP A 305 -13.42 -0.07 -4.68
CA ASP A 305 -14.29 -1.24 -4.75
C ASP A 305 -13.91 -2.12 -5.95
N PHE A 306 -12.85 -2.92 -5.78
CA PHE A 306 -12.33 -3.75 -6.86
C PHE A 306 -13.24 -4.93 -7.21
N PRO A 307 -13.26 -5.40 -8.47
CA PRO A 307 -14.04 -6.57 -8.85
C PRO A 307 -13.58 -7.82 -8.08
N ALA A 308 -14.53 -8.72 -7.77
CA ALA A 308 -14.22 -9.99 -7.11
C ALA A 308 -13.65 -11.06 -8.07
N ALA A 309 -13.84 -10.89 -9.38
CA ALA A 309 -13.36 -11.80 -10.41
C ALA A 309 -12.02 -11.34 -11.00
N ALA A 310 -11.24 -12.29 -11.53
CA ALA A 310 -9.95 -12.05 -12.17
C ALA A 310 -8.93 -11.31 -11.28
N THR A 311 -8.97 -11.58 -9.98
CA THR A 311 -7.98 -11.09 -9.02
C THR A 311 -6.72 -11.95 -9.06
N LEU A 312 -5.60 -11.38 -8.65
CA LEU A 312 -4.37 -12.14 -8.47
C LEU A 312 -4.53 -13.21 -7.37
N ASN A 313 -5.35 -12.95 -6.34
CA ASN A 313 -5.73 -13.94 -5.33
C ASN A 313 -6.34 -15.21 -5.96
N ALA A 314 -7.19 -15.06 -6.98
CA ALA A 314 -7.80 -16.20 -7.66
C ALA A 314 -6.79 -16.98 -8.52
N THR A 315 -5.80 -16.29 -9.07
CA THR A 315 -4.69 -16.90 -9.83
C THR A 315 -3.68 -17.61 -8.91
N LEU A 316 -3.49 -17.10 -7.69
CA LEU A 316 -2.53 -17.58 -6.69
C LEU A 316 -3.24 -17.94 -5.37
N PRO A 317 -4.13 -18.95 -5.34
CA PRO A 317 -4.98 -19.25 -4.19
C PRO A 317 -4.20 -19.72 -2.95
N ASP A 318 -2.98 -20.21 -3.13
CA ASP A 318 -2.12 -20.68 -2.05
C ASP A 318 -1.45 -19.54 -1.27
N VAL A 319 -1.44 -18.32 -1.82
CA VAL A 319 -0.92 -17.14 -1.13
C VAL A 319 -2.03 -16.51 -0.31
N ARG A 320 -2.10 -16.86 0.98
CA ARG A 320 -3.07 -16.27 1.91
C ARG A 320 -2.80 -14.79 2.15
N THR A 321 -3.86 -13.99 2.11
CA THR A 321 -3.89 -12.61 2.60
C THR A 321 -4.57 -12.52 3.97
N MET A 322 -4.14 -11.57 4.80
CA MET A 322 -4.71 -11.31 6.12
C MET A 322 -6.01 -10.50 6.00
N SER A 323 -7.02 -10.85 6.81
CA SER A 323 -8.25 -10.06 6.94
C SER A 323 -8.03 -8.82 7.81
N VAL A 324 -8.85 -7.78 7.65
CA VAL A 324 -8.78 -6.57 8.50
C VAL A 324 -9.02 -6.92 9.96
N LYS A 325 -9.95 -7.84 10.25
CA LYS A 325 -10.23 -8.26 11.64
C LYS A 325 -9.00 -8.90 12.27
N GLU A 326 -8.40 -9.90 11.61
CA GLU A 326 -7.17 -10.55 12.07
C GLU A 326 -6.03 -9.54 12.28
N PHE A 327 -5.85 -8.63 11.32
CA PHE A 327 -4.86 -7.57 11.38
C PHE A 327 -5.05 -6.66 12.60
N LEU A 328 -6.28 -6.17 12.83
CA LEU A 328 -6.58 -5.27 13.95
C LEU A 328 -6.39 -5.95 15.31
N TYR A 329 -6.76 -7.23 15.45
CA TYR A 329 -6.48 -7.96 16.71
C TYR A 329 -4.98 -8.14 16.96
N ASN A 330 -4.20 -8.42 15.91
CA ASN A 330 -2.74 -8.55 16.03
C ASN A 330 -2.09 -7.22 16.43
N ALA A 331 -2.57 -6.10 15.91
CA ALA A 331 -2.05 -4.77 16.24
C ALA A 331 -2.55 -4.24 17.60
N TRP A 332 -3.86 -4.33 17.85
CA TRP A 332 -4.52 -3.58 18.93
C TRP A 332 -5.21 -4.43 20.00
N GLY A 333 -5.36 -5.74 19.81
CA GLY A 333 -6.15 -6.60 20.70
C GLY A 333 -5.62 -6.73 22.14
N SER A 334 -4.43 -6.23 22.41
CA SER A 334 -3.80 -6.20 23.75
C SER A 334 -3.39 -4.79 24.22
N LYS A 335 -3.83 -3.74 23.51
CA LYS A 335 -3.32 -2.36 23.67
C LYS A 335 -4.32 -1.39 24.24
#